data_AF-A0A2V2DSH0-F1
#
_entry.id   AF-A0A2V2DSH0-F1
#
_cell.length_a   1.000
_cell.length_b   1.000
_cell.length_c   1.000
_cell.angle_alpha   90.00
_cell.angle_beta   90.00
_cell.angle_gamma   90.00
#
_symmetry.space_group_name_H-M   'P 1'
#
loop_
_entity.id
_entity.type
_entity.pdbx_description
1 polymer ?
#
loop_
_entity_poly.entity_id
_entity_poly.type
_entity_poly.pdbx_seq_one_letter_code
_entity_poly.pdbx_strand_id
1 'polypeptide(L)'
;MEGMDNMLIIFNVVIGGYATYAAIAGKGAAYKNDYPKAIQAEANALLRRFLFILGPLLLLSSAIEYFNLLGSATKIFTFASIIAAVVIIVVYIVLFRKRFGKYLK
;
A
#
# COMPACT_ATOMS: atom_id res chain seq x y z
N MET A 1 10.04 -10.24 22.07
CA MET A 1 10.16 -9.56 20.76
C MET A 1 9.39 -10.31 19.67
N GLU A 2 9.32 -11.65 19.67
CA GLU A 2 8.56 -12.43 18.66
C GLU A 2 7.07 -12.09 18.52
N GLY A 3 6.37 -11.73 19.60
CA GLY A 3 4.93 -11.43 19.53
C GLY A 3 4.60 -10.16 18.74
N MET A 4 5.45 -9.13 18.82
CA MET A 4 5.22 -7.86 18.11
C MET A 4 5.53 -8.00 16.62
N ASP A 5 6.61 -8.70 16.28
CA ASP A 5 7.03 -8.93 14.90
C ASP A 5 5.98 -9.76 14.15
N ASN A 6 5.48 -10.83 14.77
CA ASN A 6 4.40 -11.65 14.21
C ASN A 6 3.10 -10.86 14.01
N MET A 7 2.76 -9.98 14.95
CA MET A 7 1.59 -9.11 14.83
C MET A 7 1.73 -8.15 13.64
N LEU A 8 2.89 -7.51 13.47
CA LEU A 8 3.17 -6.62 12.36
C LEU A 8 3.10 -7.32 11.00
N ILE A 9 3.65 -8.53 10.91
CA ILE A 9 3.57 -9.37 9.70
C ILE A 9 2.10 -9.66 9.36
N ILE A 10 1.29 -10.09 10.34
CA ILE A 10 -0.14 -10.36 10.12
C ILE A 10 -0.87 -9.09 9.65
N PHE A 11 -0.63 -7.95 10.28
CA PHE A 11 -1.21 -6.67 9.85
C PHE A 11 -0.83 -6.34 8.40
N ASN A 12 0.45 -6.46 8.05
CA ASN A 12 0.92 -6.20 6.70
C ASN A 12 0.30 -7.16 5.67
N VAL A 13 0.13 -8.44 6.03
CA VAL A 13 -0.56 -9.42 5.16
C VAL A 13 -2.02 -9.05 4.96
N VAL A 14 -2.74 -8.67 6.03
CA VAL A 14 -4.15 -8.28 5.95
C VAL A 14 -4.31 -7.00 5.12
N ILE A 15 -3.51 -5.96 5.39
CA ILE A 15 -3.55 -4.69 4.67
C ILE A 15 -3.13 -4.88 3.22
N GLY A 16 -2.04 -5.61 2.96
CA GLY A 16 -1.54 -5.90 1.63
C GLY A 16 -2.52 -6.74 0.82
N GLY A 17 -3.14 -7.74 1.45
CA GLY A 17 -4.19 -8.57 0.86
C GLY A 17 -5.41 -7.76 0.46
N TYR A 18 -5.90 -6.94 1.39
CA TYR A 18 -7.02 -6.04 1.11
C TYR A 18 -6.68 -5.01 0.03
N ALA A 19 -5.50 -4.38 0.09
CA ALA A 19 -5.04 -3.42 -0.92
C ALA A 19 -4.95 -4.06 -2.31
N THR A 20 -4.39 -5.27 -2.40
CA THR A 20 -4.29 -6.04 -3.65
C THR A 20 -5.66 -6.40 -4.19
N TYR A 21 -6.56 -6.91 -3.34
CA TYR A 21 -7.94 -7.19 -3.72
C TYR A 21 -8.66 -5.94 -4.22
N ALA A 22 -8.57 -4.82 -3.49
CA ALA A 22 -9.18 -3.56 -3.86
C ALA A 22 -8.62 -3.05 -5.20
N ALA A 23 -7.32 -3.17 -5.42
CA ALA A 23 -6.67 -2.82 -6.67
C ALA A 23 -7.19 -3.64 -7.85
N ILE A 24 -7.23 -4.96 -7.72
CA ILE A 24 -7.70 -5.87 -8.79
C ILE A 24 -9.18 -5.64 -9.08
N ALA A 25 -10.01 -5.68 -8.04
CA ALA A 25 -11.47 -5.61 -8.17
C ALA A 25 -11.97 -4.19 -8.47
N GLY A 26 -11.16 -3.14 -8.23
CA GLY A 26 -11.56 -1.74 -8.41
C GLY A 26 -12.71 -1.31 -7.49
N LYS A 27 -12.92 -2.03 -6.38
CA LYS A 27 -14.01 -1.82 -5.41
C LYS A 27 -13.53 -2.07 -3.99
N GLY A 28 -14.29 -1.60 -3.02
CA GLY A 28 -13.98 -1.75 -1.58
C GLY A 28 -14.15 -0.45 -0.82
N ALA A 29 -13.96 -0.51 0.50
CA ALA A 29 -14.01 0.67 1.37
C ALA A 29 -12.96 1.73 1.01
N ALA A 30 -11.85 1.35 0.35
CA ALA A 30 -10.83 2.30 -0.11
C ALA A 30 -11.38 3.31 -1.14
N TYR A 31 -12.42 2.95 -1.89
CA TYR A 31 -13.03 3.79 -2.92
C TYR A 31 -14.31 4.50 -2.43
N LYS A 32 -14.72 4.27 -1.19
CA LYS A 32 -15.82 5.01 -0.56
C LYS A 32 -15.27 6.33 -0.02
N ASN A 33 -15.14 7.32 -0.90
CA ASN A 33 -14.68 8.66 -0.58
C ASN A 33 -15.72 9.72 -0.92
N ASP A 34 -15.69 10.82 -0.18
CA ASP A 34 -16.57 11.97 -0.36
C ASP A 34 -15.96 13.01 -1.32
N TYR A 35 -15.13 12.56 -2.27
CA TYR A 35 -14.52 13.46 -3.25
C TYR A 35 -15.60 14.07 -4.18
N PRO A 36 -15.42 15.32 -4.63
CA PRO A 36 -16.30 15.91 -5.62
C PRO A 36 -16.43 15.03 -6.85
N LYS A 37 -17.66 14.90 -7.39
CA LYS A 37 -17.95 14.07 -8.57
C LYS A 37 -17.02 14.36 -9.76
N ALA A 38 -16.57 15.60 -9.89
CA ALA A 38 -15.65 16.04 -10.95
C ALA A 38 -14.28 15.34 -10.92
N ILE A 39 -13.78 14.93 -9.74
CA ILE A 39 -12.46 14.29 -9.58
C ILE A 39 -12.54 12.83 -9.16
N GLN A 40 -13.70 12.37 -8.66
CA GLN A 40 -13.85 11.08 -8.00
C GLN A 40 -13.37 9.91 -8.86
N ALA A 41 -13.74 9.86 -10.13
CA ALA A 41 -13.33 8.80 -11.04
C ALA A 41 -11.80 8.76 -11.25
N GLU A 42 -11.19 9.93 -11.47
CA GLU A 42 -9.75 10.04 -11.72
C GLU A 42 -8.93 9.79 -10.44
N ALA A 43 -9.41 10.28 -9.30
CA ALA A 43 -8.84 10.02 -7.98
C ALA A 43 -8.88 8.53 -7.65
N ASN A 44 -10.00 7.86 -7.91
CA ASN A 44 -10.14 6.41 -7.72
C ASN A 44 -9.23 5.62 -8.67
N ALA A 45 -9.05 6.07 -9.93
CA ALA A 45 -8.12 5.45 -10.85
C ALA A 45 -6.66 5.58 -10.38
N LEU A 46 -6.27 6.73 -9.83
CA LEU A 46 -4.94 6.93 -9.25
C LEU A 46 -4.73 6.04 -8.01
N LEU A 47 -5.73 6.00 -7.10
CA LEU A 47 -5.71 5.15 -5.92
C LEU A 47 -5.58 3.67 -6.31
N ARG A 48 -6.30 3.23 -7.34
CA ARG A 48 -6.21 1.85 -7.84
C ARG A 48 -4.79 1.50 -8.31
N ARG A 49 -4.12 2.39 -9.04
CA ARG A 49 -2.72 2.18 -9.47
C ARG A 49 -1.77 2.11 -8.28
N PHE A 50 -1.97 2.97 -7.28
CA PHE A 50 -1.19 2.96 -6.05
C PHE A 50 -1.35 1.63 -5.30
N LEU A 51 -2.60 1.18 -5.10
CA LEU A 51 -2.87 -0.09 -4.41
C LEU A 51 -2.34 -1.30 -5.19
N PHE A 52 -2.30 -1.23 -6.53
CA PHE A 52 -1.71 -2.27 -7.39
C PHE A 52 -0.21 -2.46 -7.18
N ILE A 53 0.48 -1.43 -6.67
CA ILE A 53 1.92 -1.48 -6.38
C ILE A 53 2.13 -1.80 -4.90
N LEU A 54 1.45 -1.06 -4.01
CA LEU A 54 1.66 -1.20 -2.57
C LEU A 54 1.18 -2.55 -2.03
N GLY A 55 0.03 -3.05 -2.49
CA GLY A 55 -0.54 -4.30 -2.00
C GLY A 55 0.40 -5.50 -2.21
N PRO A 56 0.85 -5.77 -3.46
CA PRO A 56 1.80 -6.83 -3.73
C PRO A 56 3.14 -6.64 -3.03
N LEU A 57 3.64 -5.40 -2.93
CA LEU A 57 4.87 -5.12 -2.20
C LEU A 57 4.77 -5.58 -0.74
N LEU A 58 3.70 -5.20 -0.03
CA LEU A 58 3.48 -5.57 1.36
C LEU A 58 3.34 -7.09 1.55
N LEU A 59 2.60 -7.76 0.65
CA LEU A 59 2.44 -9.22 0.70
C LEU A 59 3.77 -9.95 0.48
N LEU A 60 4.53 -9.55 -0.54
CA LEU A 60 5.82 -10.17 -0.85
C LEU A 60 6.83 -9.91 0.26
N SER A 61 6.88 -8.69 0.81
CA SER A 61 7.78 -8.38 1.92
C SER A 61 7.46 -9.22 3.15
N SER A 62 6.18 -9.34 3.51
CA SER A 62 5.75 -10.15 4.64
C SER A 62 5.99 -11.63 4.44
N ALA A 63 5.82 -12.15 3.22
CA ALA A 63 6.12 -13.55 2.92
C ALA A 63 7.64 -13.83 3.02
N ILE A 64 8.47 -12.95 2.46
CA ILE A 64 9.94 -13.07 2.53
C ILE A 64 10.42 -13.03 3.98
N GLU A 65 9.86 -12.13 4.79
CA GLU A 65 10.18 -12.00 6.21
C GLU A 65 9.73 -13.23 7.00
N TYR A 66 8.48 -13.67 6.84
CA TYR A 66 7.90 -14.79 7.59
C TYR A 66 8.60 -16.13 7.30
N PHE A 67 8.84 -16.44 6.03
CA PHE A 67 9.53 -17.68 5.63
C PHE A 67 11.06 -17.56 5.66
N ASN A 68 11.59 -16.38 6.02
CA ASN A 68 13.01 -16.08 6.03
C ASN A 68 13.72 -16.48 4.72
N LEU A 69 13.08 -16.18 3.56
CA LEU A 69 13.49 -16.69 2.25
C LEU A 69 14.89 -16.23 1.80
N LEU A 70 15.41 -15.16 2.42
CA LEU A 70 16.72 -14.57 2.10
C LEU A 70 17.77 -14.81 3.19
N GLY A 71 17.47 -15.63 4.20
CA GLY A 71 18.39 -15.96 5.29
C GLY A 71 18.95 -14.73 6.00
N SER A 72 20.28 -14.54 5.99
CA SER A 72 20.94 -13.40 6.64
C SER A 72 20.59 -12.05 5.99
N ALA A 73 20.18 -12.04 4.71
CA ALA A 73 19.81 -10.82 4.00
C ALA A 73 18.35 -10.37 4.28
N THR A 74 17.53 -11.20 4.94
CA THR A 74 16.12 -10.88 5.23
C THR A 74 15.97 -9.55 5.95
N LYS A 75 16.81 -9.26 6.96
CA LYS A 75 16.76 -7.97 7.69
C LYS A 75 16.98 -6.77 6.77
N ILE A 76 18.00 -6.83 5.91
CA ILE A 76 18.32 -5.74 4.97
C ILE A 76 17.16 -5.56 3.98
N PHE A 77 16.60 -6.66 3.49
CA PHE A 77 15.45 -6.63 2.60
C PHE A 77 14.21 -6.03 3.26
N THR A 78 13.88 -6.42 4.51
CA THR A 78 12.78 -5.84 5.28
C THR A 78 12.94 -4.33 5.40
N PHE A 79 14.12 -3.84 5.79
CA PHE A 79 14.40 -2.40 5.85
C PHE A 79 14.23 -1.71 4.49
N ALA A 80 14.74 -2.30 3.41
CA ALA A 80 14.58 -1.78 2.06
C ALA A 80 13.10 -1.71 1.64
N SER A 81 12.30 -2.73 1.97
CA SER A 81 10.86 -2.77 1.66
C SER A 81 10.07 -1.71 2.42
N ILE A 82 10.43 -1.42 3.68
CA ILE A 82 9.82 -0.34 4.46
C ILE A 82 10.09 1.01 3.80
N ILE A 83 11.35 1.27 3.43
CA ILE A 83 11.72 2.50 2.72
C ILE A 83 10.97 2.62 1.40
N ALA A 84 10.89 1.53 0.63
CA ALA A 84 10.15 1.50 -0.63
C ALA A 84 8.65 1.80 -0.43
N ALA A 85 8.02 1.21 0.58
CA ALA A 85 6.62 1.47 0.91
C ALA A 85 6.37 2.95 1.28
N VAL A 86 7.25 3.54 2.10
CA VAL A 86 7.18 4.97 2.45
C VAL A 86 7.31 5.84 1.20
N VAL A 87 8.29 5.56 0.32
CA VAL A 87 8.48 6.31 -0.93
C VAL A 87 7.22 6.23 -1.81
N ILE A 88 6.63 5.04 -1.96
CA ILE A 88 5.40 4.85 -2.76
C ILE A 88 4.23 5.66 -2.17
N ILE A 89 4.07 5.68 -0.85
CA ILE A 89 3.06 6.49 -0.16
C ILE A 89 3.29 7.99 -0.39
N VAL A 90 4.52 8.48 -0.22
CA VAL A 90 4.86 9.89 -0.43
C VAL A 90 4.61 10.30 -1.89
N VAL A 91 5.05 9.49 -2.85
CA VAL A 91 4.81 9.74 -4.28
C VAL A 91 3.31 9.82 -4.57
N TYR A 92 2.51 8.90 -4.03
CA TYR A 92 1.06 8.93 -4.18
C TYR A 92 0.46 10.23 -3.61
N ILE A 93 0.82 10.62 -2.38
CA ILE A 93 0.34 11.84 -1.75
C ILE A 93 0.70 13.08 -2.57
N VAL A 94 1.95 13.18 -3.04
CA VAL A 94 2.42 14.30 -3.86
C VAL A 94 1.65 14.38 -5.18
N LEU A 95 1.49 13.26 -5.89
CA LEU A 95 0.73 13.20 -7.14
C LEU A 95 -0.73 13.57 -6.94
N PHE A 96 -1.35 13.01 -5.89
CA PHE A 96 -2.73 13.28 -5.53
C PHE A 96 -2.94 14.76 -5.21
N ARG A 97 -2.07 15.36 -4.38
CA ARG A 97 -2.16 16.78 -4.01
C ARG A 97 -1.90 17.71 -5.19
N LYS A 98 -0.91 17.39 -6.03
CA LYS A 98 -0.59 18.19 -7.23
C LYS A 98 -1.75 18.18 -8.24
N ARG A 99 -2.45 17.05 -8.39
CA ARG A 99 -3.52 16.90 -9.38
C ARG A 99 -4.88 17.36 -8.84
N PHE A 100 -5.22 17.01 -7.61
CA PHE A 100 -6.57 17.17 -7.06
C PHE A 100 -6.66 18.18 -5.91
N GLY A 101 -5.55 18.67 -5.38
CA GLY A 101 -5.54 19.53 -4.18
C GLY A 101 -6.36 20.82 -4.32
N LYS A 102 -6.58 21.33 -5.54
CA LYS A 102 -7.42 22.50 -5.79
C LYS A 102 -8.93 22.26 -5.59
N TYR A 103 -9.36 21.00 -5.65
CA TYR A 103 -10.76 20.58 -5.57
C TYR A 103 -11.19 20.16 -4.15
N LEU A 104 -10.26 20.07 -3.21
CA LEU A 104 -10.47 19.59 -1.85
C LEU A 104 -10.56 20.75 -0.83
N LYS A 105 -11.11 21.90 -1.26
CA LYS A 105 -11.29 23.08 -0.42
C LYS A 105 -12.33 22.84 0.67
#